data_AF-A0A1G7KGK3-F1
#
_entry.id   AF-A0A1G7KGK3-F1
#
_cell.length_a   1.000
_cell.length_b   1.000
_cell.length_c   1.000
_cell.angle_alpha   90.00
_cell.angle_beta   90.00
_cell.angle_gamma   90.00
#
_symmetry.space_group_name_H-M   'P 1'
#
loop_
_entity.id
_entity.type
_entity.pdbx_description
1 polymer ?
#
loop_
_entity_poly.entity_id
_entity_poly.type
_entity_poly.pdbx_seq_one_letter_code
_entity_poly.pdbx_strand_id
1 'polypeptide(L)'
;MNENSLSIIQQFKRGCVDSLPIVMGYIPACLTFGLIGKALNLGDLEVFMLSAVVYAGASQFIGVKLLAAGTAAPIILLLTFIINLRYLFISMSFSRKLRSNCSSFQKGIIGFGLTEEVYAVSTMSRKNIERNKPLTVSYMAGLELLPYTASLLSTWSGILLAEYIPGDLLPALNTSLYSLLIVLIVPELLKSRKSLAVFAAASLSSWLLHPYLGTAAIIAAMLIGGWAGGRVPDKQKKVRSEAI
;
A
#
# COMPACT_ATOMS: atom_id res chain seq x y z
N MET A 1 26.49 18.04 -7.24
CA MET A 1 25.73 18.87 -6.28
C MET A 1 25.47 18.09 -5.00
N ASN A 2 25.89 18.63 -3.86
CA ASN A 2 25.80 17.96 -2.55
C ASN A 2 24.38 18.18 -1.95
N GLU A 3 23.46 17.23 -2.12
CA GLU A 3 22.02 17.36 -1.77
C GLU A 3 21.71 17.44 -0.25
N ASN A 4 22.69 17.69 0.64
CA ASN A 4 22.36 18.17 1.99
C ASN A 4 21.74 19.59 1.97
N SER A 5 21.73 20.24 0.82
CA SER A 5 21.19 21.59 0.59
C SER A 5 19.80 21.62 -0.06
N LEU A 6 19.11 20.49 -0.25
CA LEU A 6 17.74 20.55 -0.76
C LEU A 6 16.84 21.12 0.33
N SER A 7 16.19 22.25 0.04
CA SER A 7 15.26 22.87 0.97
C SER A 7 14.10 21.91 1.26
N ILE A 8 13.45 22.07 2.42
CA ILE A 8 12.27 21.30 2.82
C ILE A 8 11.23 21.25 1.69
N ILE A 9 11.06 22.37 0.98
CA ILE A 9 10.14 22.53 -0.14
C ILE A 9 10.54 21.63 -1.33
N GLN A 10 11.84 21.55 -1.65
CA GLN A 10 12.31 20.70 -2.75
C GLN A 10 12.12 19.21 -2.43
N GLN A 11 12.32 18.81 -1.17
CA GLN A 11 12.09 17.43 -0.73
C GLN A 11 10.61 17.06 -0.80
N PHE A 12 9.73 17.97 -0.36
CA PHE A 12 8.28 17.79 -0.45
C PHE A 12 7.81 17.69 -1.90
N LYS A 13 8.19 18.65 -2.75
CA LYS A 13 7.85 18.62 -4.19
C LYS A 13 8.31 17.33 -4.87
N ARG A 14 9.49 16.84 -4.50
CA ARG A 14 9.99 15.56 -5.00
C ARG A 14 9.09 14.40 -4.58
N GLY A 15 8.70 14.33 -3.30
CA GLY A 15 7.74 13.33 -2.82
C GLY A 15 6.43 13.37 -3.60
N CYS A 16 5.91 14.57 -3.86
CA CYS A 16 4.72 14.76 -4.67
C CYS A 16 4.85 14.19 -6.09
N VAL A 17 5.97 14.46 -6.76
CA VAL A 17 6.22 13.94 -8.12
C VAL A 17 6.37 12.42 -8.11
N ASP A 18 7.10 11.88 -7.13
CA ASP A 18 7.30 10.44 -6.99
C ASP A 18 5.96 9.71 -6.63
N SER A 19 4.96 10.42 -6.09
CA SER A 19 3.63 9.89 -5.76
C SER A 19 2.67 9.74 -6.95
N LEU A 20 2.97 10.34 -8.11
CA LEU A 20 2.05 10.38 -9.25
C LEU A 20 1.57 8.99 -9.72
N PRO A 21 2.43 7.95 -9.81
CA PRO A 21 1.97 6.61 -10.18
C PRO A 21 0.98 6.02 -9.15
N ILE A 22 1.14 6.36 -7.87
CA ILE A 22 0.22 5.93 -6.80
C ILE A 22 -1.15 6.59 -7.00
N VAL A 23 -1.16 7.91 -7.24
CA VAL A 23 -2.38 8.68 -7.51
C VAL A 23 -3.14 8.10 -8.69
N MET A 24 -2.45 7.79 -9.80
CA MET A 24 -3.08 7.19 -10.99
C MET A 24 -3.76 5.85 -10.68
N GLY A 25 -3.20 5.07 -9.76
CA GLY A 25 -3.80 3.83 -9.28
C GLY A 25 -4.96 4.02 -8.31
N TYR A 26 -4.87 5.02 -7.43
CA TYR A 26 -5.86 5.27 -6.39
C TYR A 26 -7.14 5.86 -6.93
N ILE A 27 -7.08 6.69 -7.98
CA ILE A 27 -8.27 7.30 -8.58
C ILE A 27 -9.35 6.25 -8.96
N PRO A 28 -9.08 5.27 -9.83
CA PRO A 28 -10.10 4.31 -10.23
C PRO A 28 -10.49 3.38 -9.08
N ALA A 29 -9.55 2.98 -8.22
CA ALA A 29 -9.85 2.12 -7.07
C ALA A 29 -10.79 2.81 -6.06
N CYS A 30 -10.48 4.03 -5.65
CA CYS A 30 -11.28 4.78 -4.68
C CYS A 30 -12.61 5.24 -5.27
N LEU A 31 -12.66 5.54 -6.57
CA LEU A 31 -13.91 5.78 -7.28
C LEU A 31 -14.81 4.54 -7.25
N THR A 32 -14.26 3.36 -7.57
CA THR A 32 -14.98 2.07 -7.45
C THR A 32 -15.53 1.87 -6.06
N PHE A 33 -14.72 2.16 -5.04
CA PHE A 33 -15.11 1.99 -3.65
C PHE A 33 -16.34 2.86 -3.31
N GLY A 34 -16.36 4.12 -3.74
CA GLY A 34 -17.52 5.00 -3.58
C GLY A 34 -18.78 4.45 -4.26
N LEU A 35 -18.65 3.97 -5.50
CA LEU A 35 -19.75 3.36 -6.25
C LEU A 35 -20.31 2.11 -5.56
N ILE A 36 -19.43 1.22 -5.08
CA ILE A 36 -19.82 -0.01 -4.40
C ILE A 36 -20.55 0.31 -3.09
N GLY A 37 -20.06 1.27 -2.32
CA GLY A 37 -20.72 1.70 -1.08
C GLY A 37 -22.18 2.10 -1.32
N LYS A 38 -22.43 2.85 -2.40
CA LYS A 38 -23.78 3.25 -2.81
C LYS A 38 -24.61 2.10 -3.36
N ALA A 39 -24.03 1.22 -4.18
CA ALA A 39 -24.71 0.02 -4.66
C ALA A 39 -25.14 -0.93 -3.52
N LEU A 40 -24.44 -0.87 -2.39
CA LEU A 40 -24.75 -1.60 -1.16
C LEU A 40 -25.71 -0.86 -0.22
N ASN A 41 -26.29 0.26 -0.65
CA ASN A 41 -27.23 1.09 0.12
C ASN A 41 -26.67 1.65 1.45
N LEU A 42 -25.35 1.86 1.53
CA LEU A 42 -24.75 2.57 2.67
C LEU A 42 -24.88 4.08 2.53
N GLY A 43 -24.83 4.79 3.65
CA GLY A 43 -24.89 6.25 3.67
C GLY A 43 -23.64 6.89 3.07
N ASP A 44 -23.80 8.01 2.37
CA ASP A 44 -22.70 8.73 1.70
C ASP A 44 -21.56 9.08 2.66
N LEU A 45 -21.92 9.59 3.84
CA LEU A 45 -20.96 9.95 4.87
C LEU A 45 -20.28 8.70 5.46
N GLU A 46 -20.99 7.59 5.58
CA GLU A 46 -20.43 6.33 6.09
C GLU A 46 -19.35 5.80 5.14
N VAL A 47 -19.64 5.78 3.84
CA VAL A 47 -18.69 5.34 2.80
C VAL A 47 -17.47 6.27 2.77
N PHE A 48 -17.69 7.58 2.80
CA PHE A 48 -16.60 8.56 2.80
C PHE A 48 -15.71 8.44 4.05
N MET A 49 -16.32 8.32 5.24
CA MET A 49 -15.58 8.16 6.50
C MET A 49 -14.83 6.83 6.56
N LEU A 50 -15.42 5.75 6.03
CA LEU A 50 -14.75 4.46 5.91
C LEU A 50 -13.50 4.58 5.03
N SER A 51 -13.58 5.34 3.94
CA SER A 51 -12.41 5.63 3.10
C SER A 51 -11.35 6.43 3.87
N ALA A 52 -11.76 7.51 4.53
CA ALA A 52 -10.87 8.45 5.21
C ALA A 52 -10.13 7.86 6.41
N VAL A 53 -10.79 7.00 7.20
CA VAL A 53 -10.26 6.47 8.45
C VAL A 53 -9.50 5.16 8.24
N VAL A 54 -10.04 4.24 7.43
CA VAL A 54 -9.39 2.93 7.24
C VAL A 54 -8.18 3.06 6.34
N TYR A 55 -8.25 3.94 5.33
CA TYR A 55 -7.17 4.25 4.38
C TYR A 55 -6.26 3.05 4.01
N ALA A 56 -6.90 1.93 3.70
CA ALA A 56 -6.22 0.67 3.37
C ALA A 56 -7.10 -0.10 2.39
N GLY A 57 -6.66 -0.20 1.13
CA GLY A 57 -7.48 -0.68 0.02
C GLY A 57 -8.19 -2.01 0.32
N ALA A 58 -7.45 -3.09 0.60
CA ALA A 58 -8.03 -4.40 0.88
C ALA A 58 -9.07 -4.38 2.02
N SER A 59 -8.76 -3.65 3.10
CA SER A 59 -9.60 -3.56 4.29
C SER A 59 -10.84 -2.70 4.07
N GLN A 60 -10.77 -1.66 3.23
CA GLN A 60 -11.91 -0.84 2.82
C GLN A 60 -12.94 -1.69 2.04
N PHE A 61 -12.50 -2.40 1.00
CA PHE A 61 -13.40 -3.22 0.17
C PHE A 61 -14.02 -4.40 0.92
N ILE A 62 -13.32 -4.96 1.91
CA ILE A 62 -13.88 -6.00 2.78
C ILE A 62 -14.82 -5.36 3.81
N GLY A 63 -14.40 -4.27 4.45
CA GLY A 63 -15.19 -3.56 5.45
C GLY A 63 -16.54 -3.09 4.92
N VAL A 64 -16.59 -2.50 3.73
CA VAL A 64 -17.83 -2.00 3.13
C VAL A 64 -18.83 -3.13 2.87
N LYS A 65 -18.35 -4.31 2.43
CA LYS A 65 -19.20 -5.49 2.20
C LYS A 65 -19.71 -6.08 3.51
N LEU A 66 -18.87 -6.15 4.54
CA LEU A 66 -19.26 -6.67 5.85
C LEU A 66 -20.27 -5.75 6.55
N LEU A 67 -20.09 -4.43 6.44
CA LEU A 67 -21.03 -3.43 6.94
C LEU A 67 -22.39 -3.57 6.26
N ALA A 68 -22.39 -3.65 4.93
CA ALA A 68 -23.63 -3.85 4.15
C ALA A 68 -24.33 -5.17 4.47
N ALA A 69 -23.58 -6.22 4.79
CA ALA A 69 -24.11 -7.51 5.21
C ALA A 69 -24.67 -7.52 6.65
N GLY A 70 -24.62 -6.39 7.37
CA GLY A 70 -25.06 -6.32 8.77
C GLY A 70 -24.17 -7.10 9.73
N THR A 71 -22.89 -7.32 9.37
CA THR A 71 -21.95 -8.05 10.21
C THR A 71 -21.70 -7.30 11.52
N ALA A 72 -21.65 -8.01 12.64
CA ALA A 72 -21.39 -7.39 13.94
C ALA A 72 -20.03 -6.65 13.95
N ALA A 73 -20.01 -5.43 14.48
CA ALA A 73 -18.82 -4.56 14.49
C ALA A 73 -17.54 -5.22 15.02
N PRO A 74 -17.56 -6.04 16.09
CA PRO A 74 -16.35 -6.73 16.56
C PRO A 74 -15.72 -7.67 15.52
N ILE A 75 -16.54 -8.31 14.68
CA ILE A 75 -16.07 -9.21 13.62
C ILE A 75 -15.42 -8.40 12.50
N ILE A 76 -16.02 -7.26 12.12
CA ILE A 76 -15.45 -6.36 11.12
C ILE A 76 -14.09 -5.83 11.60
N LEU A 77 -14.01 -5.39 12.86
CA LEU A 77 -12.77 -4.93 13.48
C LEU A 77 -11.71 -6.03 13.51
N LEU A 78 -12.07 -7.26 13.89
CA LEU A 78 -11.15 -8.38 13.92
C LEU A 78 -10.63 -8.74 12.52
N LEU A 79 -11.50 -8.84 11.52
CA LEU A 79 -11.10 -9.19 10.15
C LEU A 79 -10.23 -8.11 9.52
N THR A 80 -10.62 -6.85 9.64
CA THR A 80 -9.82 -5.71 9.16
C THR A 80 -8.49 -5.62 9.88
N PHE A 81 -8.45 -5.87 11.20
CA PHE A 81 -7.21 -5.95 11.97
C PHE A 81 -6.28 -7.06 11.45
N ILE A 82 -6.80 -8.29 11.27
CA ILE A 82 -6.03 -9.44 10.76
C ILE A 82 -5.44 -9.14 9.38
N ILE A 83 -6.24 -8.57 8.46
CA ILE A 83 -5.77 -8.18 7.12
C ILE A 83 -4.64 -7.15 7.22
N ASN A 84 -4.80 -6.17 8.11
CA ASN A 84 -3.87 -5.05 8.28
C ASN A 84 -2.62 -5.41 9.09
N LEU A 85 -2.52 -6.60 9.70
CA LEU A 85 -1.28 -7.04 10.37
C LEU A 85 -0.05 -7.00 9.45
N ARG A 86 -0.24 -7.04 8.13
CA ARG A 86 0.82 -6.79 7.14
C ARG A 86 1.54 -5.45 7.35
N TYR A 87 0.84 -4.41 7.79
CA TYR A 87 1.40 -3.08 8.03
C TYR A 87 2.37 -3.09 9.21
N LEU A 88 2.27 -4.05 10.14
CA LEU A 88 3.26 -4.24 11.19
C LEU A 88 4.62 -4.62 10.58
N PHE A 89 4.64 -5.57 9.65
CA PHE A 89 5.87 -5.99 8.96
C PHE A 89 6.45 -4.89 8.08
N ILE A 90 5.58 -4.18 7.35
CA ILE A 90 5.97 -3.03 6.53
C ILE A 90 6.60 -1.94 7.41
N SER A 91 5.94 -1.58 8.52
CA SER A 91 6.41 -0.56 9.46
C SER A 91 7.73 -0.95 10.13
N MET A 92 7.90 -2.22 10.51
CA MET A 92 9.16 -2.72 11.07
C MET A 92 10.31 -2.56 10.07
N SER A 93 10.12 -2.99 8.81
CA SER A 93 11.11 -2.83 7.75
C SER A 93 11.40 -1.35 7.45
N PHE A 94 10.36 -0.52 7.39
CA PHE A 94 10.43 0.89 7.07
C PHE A 94 11.11 1.72 8.16
N SER A 95 10.92 1.38 9.43
CA SER A 95 11.48 2.11 10.58
C SER A 95 13.00 2.32 10.51
N ARG A 96 13.72 1.38 9.90
CA ARG A 96 15.19 1.42 9.72
C ARG A 96 15.64 2.38 8.61
N LYS A 97 14.72 2.81 7.73
CA LYS A 97 15.00 3.69 6.59
C LYS A 97 14.66 5.15 6.89
N LEU A 98 13.87 5.40 7.93
CA LEU A 98 13.51 6.75 8.35
C LEU A 98 14.66 7.41 9.12
N ARG A 99 14.85 8.73 8.95
CA ARG A 99 15.89 9.47 9.67
C ARG A 99 15.69 9.40 11.19
N SER A 100 16.79 9.27 11.94
CA SER A 100 16.78 9.09 13.40
C SER A 100 16.07 10.20 14.18
N ASN A 101 16.03 11.42 13.65
CA ASN A 101 15.54 12.61 14.36
C ASN A 101 14.01 12.84 14.22
N CYS A 102 13.23 11.80 13.88
CA CYS A 102 11.77 11.93 13.78
C CYS A 102 11.10 11.75 15.15
N SER A 103 10.24 12.69 15.53
CA SER A 103 9.41 12.58 16.74
C SER A 103 8.38 11.45 16.62
N SER A 104 7.88 10.96 17.77
CA SER A 104 6.84 9.92 17.79
C SER A 104 5.55 10.34 17.06
N PHE A 105 5.18 11.62 17.14
CA PHE A 105 4.02 12.16 16.43
C PHE A 105 4.21 12.12 14.91
N GLN A 106 5.37 12.53 14.41
CA GLN A 106 5.69 12.46 12.98
C GLN A 106 5.71 11.01 12.48
N LYS A 107 6.21 10.07 13.29
CA LYS A 107 6.16 8.63 12.98
C LYS A 107 4.72 8.13 12.90
N GLY A 108 3.83 8.62 13.76
CA GLY A 108 2.40 8.29 13.73
C GLY A 108 1.72 8.77 12.44
N ILE A 109 1.96 10.01 12.03
CA ILE A 109 1.41 10.57 10.78
C ILE A 109 1.93 9.81 9.56
N ILE A 110 3.25 9.61 9.48
CA ILE A 110 3.85 8.83 8.39
C ILE A 110 3.31 7.40 8.41
N GLY A 111 3.19 6.79 9.58
CA GLY A 111 2.63 5.43 9.72
C GLY A 111 1.19 5.32 9.22
N PHE A 112 0.36 6.34 9.46
CA PHE A 112 -1.00 6.41 8.92
C PHE A 112 -1.01 6.49 7.38
N GLY A 113 -0.10 7.27 6.79
CA GLY A 113 0.02 7.40 5.34
C GLY A 113 0.77 6.25 4.64
N LEU A 114 1.39 5.34 5.39
CA LEU A 114 2.30 4.33 4.87
C LEU A 114 1.55 3.13 4.25
N THR A 115 1.05 3.32 3.05
CA THR A 115 0.45 2.25 2.24
C THR A 115 1.52 1.34 1.61
N GLU A 116 1.11 0.19 1.07
CA GLU A 116 2.02 -0.73 0.36
C GLU A 116 2.68 -0.04 -0.84
N GLU A 117 1.95 0.83 -1.54
CA GLU A 117 2.45 1.58 -2.68
C GLU A 117 3.41 2.69 -2.26
N VAL A 118 3.08 3.42 -1.18
CA VAL A 118 3.99 4.42 -0.59
C VAL A 118 5.28 3.75 -0.10
N TYR A 119 5.18 2.59 0.53
CA TYR A 119 6.33 1.79 0.93
C TYR A 119 7.16 1.36 -0.30
N ALA A 120 6.53 0.81 -1.34
CA ALA A 120 7.22 0.38 -2.55
C ALA A 120 7.95 1.56 -3.23
N VAL A 121 7.28 2.70 -3.43
CA VAL A 121 7.90 3.86 -4.08
C VAL A 121 9.03 4.46 -3.21
N SER A 122 8.80 4.62 -1.91
CA SER A 122 9.81 5.20 -1.00
C SER A 122 11.04 4.31 -0.87
N THR A 123 10.88 2.98 -0.90
CA THR A 123 11.95 2.04 -0.57
C THR A 123 12.56 1.29 -1.76
N MET A 124 11.82 1.16 -2.87
CA MET A 124 12.19 0.35 -4.03
C MET A 124 12.49 1.17 -5.29
N SER A 125 12.20 2.48 -5.26
CA SER A 125 12.60 3.38 -6.35
C SER A 125 14.13 3.39 -6.50
N ARG A 126 14.61 3.12 -7.73
CA ARG A 126 16.04 3.06 -8.07
C ARG A 126 16.80 4.31 -7.61
N LYS A 127 16.14 5.48 -7.75
CA LYS A 127 16.64 6.77 -7.27
C LYS A 127 16.87 6.81 -5.75
N ASN A 128 16.05 6.13 -4.95
CA ASN A 128 16.20 6.08 -3.49
C ASN A 128 17.20 4.99 -3.06
N ILE A 129 17.23 3.85 -3.77
CA ILE A 129 18.20 2.77 -3.54
C ILE A 129 19.64 3.25 -3.80
N GLU A 130 19.88 3.95 -4.91
CA GLU A 130 21.22 4.45 -5.28
C GLU A 130 21.73 5.54 -4.33
N ARG A 131 20.82 6.30 -3.70
CA ARG A 131 21.18 7.41 -2.82
C ARG A 131 21.62 6.97 -1.43
N ASN A 132 21.27 5.76 -0.98
CA ASN A 132 21.67 5.16 0.30
C ASN A 132 21.55 6.12 1.52
N LYS A 133 20.56 7.04 1.48
CA LYS A 133 20.31 8.08 2.48
C LYS A 133 18.98 7.82 3.19
N PRO A 134 18.87 8.18 4.48
CA PRO A 134 17.63 8.04 5.22
C PRO A 134 16.53 8.94 4.64
N LEU A 135 15.30 8.43 4.63
CA LEU A 135 14.12 9.15 4.18
C LEU A 135 13.79 10.28 5.17
N THR A 136 13.43 11.45 4.64
CA THR A 136 13.07 12.63 5.42
C THR A 136 11.56 12.78 5.56
N VAL A 137 11.12 13.40 6.66
CA VAL A 137 9.70 13.67 6.92
C VAL A 137 9.07 14.50 5.79
N SER A 138 9.78 15.50 5.28
CA SER A 138 9.28 16.37 4.21
C SER A 138 9.04 15.62 2.90
N TYR A 139 9.91 14.66 2.56
CA TYR A 139 9.71 13.80 1.39
C TYR A 139 8.50 12.88 1.59
N MET A 140 8.37 12.22 2.75
CA MET A 140 7.25 11.33 3.04
C MET A 140 5.91 12.08 3.04
N ALA A 141 5.86 13.28 3.64
CA ALA A 141 4.66 14.12 3.62
C ALA A 141 4.22 14.45 2.18
N GLY A 142 5.16 14.74 1.28
CA GLY A 142 4.83 14.97 -0.13
C GLY A 142 4.37 13.69 -0.85
N LEU A 143 4.96 12.55 -0.49
CA LEU A 143 4.66 11.24 -1.06
C LEU A 143 3.28 10.71 -0.65
N GLU A 144 2.81 11.07 0.55
CA GLU A 144 1.56 10.57 1.15
C GLU A 144 0.37 11.50 0.92
N LEU A 145 0.58 12.81 0.96
CA LEU A 145 -0.52 13.79 0.94
C LEU A 145 -1.33 13.76 -0.38
N LEU A 146 -0.63 13.66 -1.52
CA LEU A 146 -1.29 13.64 -2.83
C LEU A 146 -2.14 12.36 -3.02
N PRO A 147 -1.61 11.14 -2.77
CA PRO A 147 -2.43 9.93 -2.80
C PRO A 147 -3.61 9.97 -1.84
N TYR A 148 -3.43 10.47 -0.61
CA TYR A 148 -4.51 10.56 0.37
C TYR A 148 -5.63 11.52 -0.06
N THR A 149 -5.27 12.70 -0.59
CA THR A 149 -6.28 13.64 -1.08
C THR A 149 -6.96 13.12 -2.34
N ALA A 150 -6.22 12.48 -3.24
CA ALA A 150 -6.78 11.86 -4.44
C ALA A 150 -7.75 10.71 -4.11
N SER A 151 -7.44 9.89 -3.10
CA SER A 151 -8.33 8.80 -2.67
C SER A 151 -9.65 9.33 -2.15
N LEU A 152 -9.62 10.34 -1.27
CA LEU A 152 -10.83 10.97 -0.72
C LEU A 152 -11.69 11.61 -1.81
N LEU A 153 -11.06 12.41 -2.68
CA LEU A 153 -11.77 13.06 -3.79
C LEU A 153 -12.39 12.03 -4.72
N SER A 154 -11.65 10.97 -5.03
CA SER A 154 -12.13 9.92 -5.93
C SER A 154 -13.25 9.09 -5.29
N THR A 155 -13.17 8.78 -4.00
CA THR A 155 -14.30 8.15 -3.27
C THR A 155 -15.53 9.03 -3.30
N TRP A 156 -15.38 10.33 -3.04
CA TRP A 156 -16.50 11.26 -3.10
C TRP A 156 -17.10 11.36 -4.50
N SER A 157 -16.26 11.46 -5.54
CA SER A 157 -16.71 11.39 -6.93
C SER A 157 -17.43 10.08 -7.24
N GLY A 158 -16.94 8.94 -6.74
CA GLY A 158 -17.61 7.65 -6.88
C GLY A 158 -19.00 7.62 -6.23
N ILE A 159 -19.15 8.21 -5.05
CA ILE A 159 -20.45 8.34 -4.38
C ILE A 159 -21.44 9.13 -5.24
N LEU A 160 -21.01 10.28 -5.76
CA LEU A 160 -21.86 11.15 -6.60
C LEU A 160 -22.20 10.54 -7.96
N LEU A 161 -21.26 9.81 -8.55
CA LEU A 161 -21.43 9.19 -9.86
C LEU A 161 -22.21 7.87 -9.83
N ALA A 162 -22.51 7.34 -8.65
CA ALA A 162 -23.18 6.05 -8.49
C ALA A 162 -24.57 5.99 -9.14
N GLU A 163 -25.27 7.12 -9.19
CA GLU A 163 -26.60 7.21 -9.81
C GLU A 163 -26.54 7.26 -11.34
N TYR A 164 -25.38 7.59 -11.91
CA TYR A 164 -25.19 7.80 -13.35
C TYR A 164 -24.42 6.68 -14.03
N ILE A 165 -23.72 5.83 -13.26
CA ILE A 165 -22.89 4.76 -13.78
C ILE A 165 -23.71 3.46 -13.84
N PRO A 166 -23.85 2.84 -15.04
CA PRO A 166 -24.48 1.53 -15.18
C PRO A 166 -23.76 0.49 -14.33
N GLY A 167 -24.52 -0.38 -13.65
CA GLY A 167 -23.97 -1.44 -12.78
C GLY A 167 -22.95 -2.36 -13.48
N ASP A 168 -23.03 -2.48 -14.81
CA ASP A 168 -22.14 -3.29 -15.64
C ASP A 168 -20.67 -2.81 -15.63
N LEU A 169 -20.41 -1.56 -15.24
CA LEU A 169 -19.05 -1.01 -15.13
C LEU A 169 -18.37 -1.30 -13.79
N LEU A 170 -19.13 -1.69 -12.75
CA LEU A 170 -18.58 -1.95 -11.41
C LEU A 170 -17.50 -3.05 -11.39
N PRO A 171 -17.65 -4.18 -12.11
CA PRO A 171 -16.61 -5.20 -12.16
C PRO A 171 -15.31 -4.69 -12.81
N ALA A 172 -15.42 -3.95 -13.93
CA ALA A 172 -14.26 -3.41 -14.66
C ALA A 172 -13.46 -2.41 -13.81
N LEU A 173 -14.17 -1.58 -13.05
CA LEU A 173 -13.57 -0.62 -12.12
C LEU A 173 -12.87 -1.33 -10.95
N ASN A 174 -13.44 -2.42 -10.42
CA ASN A 174 -12.79 -3.24 -9.39
C ASN A 174 -11.52 -3.96 -9.90
N THR A 175 -11.47 -4.33 -11.19
CA THR A 175 -10.28 -4.96 -11.79
C THR A 175 -9.07 -4.00 -11.86
N SER A 176 -9.30 -2.69 -11.93
CA SER A 176 -8.23 -1.67 -12.06
C SER A 176 -7.23 -1.67 -10.89
N LEU A 177 -7.67 -1.92 -9.66
CA LEU A 177 -6.80 -2.02 -8.49
C LEU A 177 -5.83 -3.18 -8.62
N TYR A 178 -6.29 -4.33 -9.13
CA TYR A 178 -5.42 -5.49 -9.37
C TYR A 178 -4.39 -5.18 -10.46
N SER A 179 -4.76 -4.43 -11.51
CA SER A 179 -3.82 -3.98 -12.54
C SER A 179 -2.71 -3.09 -11.97
N LEU A 180 -3.03 -2.15 -11.06
CA LEU A 180 -2.03 -1.32 -10.37
C LEU A 180 -1.03 -2.17 -9.58
N LEU A 181 -1.55 -3.11 -8.77
CA LEU A 181 -0.69 -4.00 -7.97
C LEU A 181 0.26 -4.81 -8.87
N ILE A 182 -0.25 -5.36 -9.97
CA ILE A 182 0.56 -6.11 -10.94
C ILE A 182 1.67 -5.22 -11.51
N VAL A 183 1.33 -4.00 -11.96
CA VAL A 183 2.29 -3.05 -12.53
C VAL A 183 3.39 -2.66 -11.53
N LEU A 184 3.07 -2.55 -10.25
CA LEU A 184 4.04 -2.19 -9.21
C LEU A 184 4.93 -3.39 -8.79
N ILE A 185 4.34 -4.58 -8.72
CA ILE A 185 5.01 -5.80 -8.25
C ILE A 185 5.89 -6.42 -9.34
N VAL A 186 5.44 -6.46 -10.60
CA VAL A 186 6.14 -7.17 -11.69
C VAL A 186 7.60 -6.69 -11.87
N PRO A 187 7.90 -5.39 -11.94
CA PRO A 187 9.29 -4.92 -12.02
C PRO A 187 10.14 -5.39 -10.85
N GLU A 188 9.57 -5.50 -9.65
CA GLU A 188 10.27 -5.94 -8.44
C GLU A 188 10.53 -7.46 -8.42
N LEU A 189 9.57 -8.25 -8.90
CA LEU A 189 9.71 -9.70 -9.04
C LEU A 189 10.87 -10.06 -9.96
N LEU A 190 11.04 -9.29 -11.04
CA LEU A 190 12.06 -9.54 -12.05
C LEU A 190 13.46 -9.06 -11.62
N LYS A 191 13.61 -8.33 -10.51
CA LYS A 191 14.92 -7.83 -10.05
C LYS A 191 15.84 -8.92 -9.52
N SER A 192 15.32 -9.95 -8.85
CA SER A 192 16.17 -10.95 -8.20
C SER A 192 15.52 -12.32 -8.07
N ARG A 193 16.36 -13.36 -8.09
CA ARG A 193 15.91 -14.74 -7.79
C ARG A 193 15.31 -14.88 -6.39
N LYS A 194 15.72 -14.03 -5.43
CA LYS A 194 15.11 -13.99 -4.10
C LYS A 194 13.67 -13.49 -4.18
N SER A 195 13.43 -12.37 -4.86
CA SER A 195 12.10 -11.78 -5.03
C SER A 195 11.15 -12.80 -5.66
N LEU A 196 11.62 -13.51 -6.68
CA LEU A 196 10.85 -14.59 -7.32
C LEU A 196 10.55 -15.74 -6.35
N ALA A 197 11.53 -16.19 -5.56
CA ALA A 197 11.35 -17.27 -4.60
C ALA A 197 10.37 -16.89 -3.46
N VAL A 198 10.48 -15.66 -2.94
CA VAL A 198 9.54 -15.11 -1.96
C VAL A 198 8.13 -15.11 -2.53
N PHE A 199 7.96 -14.60 -3.75
CA PHE A 199 6.66 -14.51 -4.41
C PHE A 199 6.04 -15.89 -4.68
N ALA A 200 6.82 -16.84 -5.21
CA ALA A 200 6.34 -18.18 -5.48
C ALA A 200 5.91 -18.89 -4.18
N ALA A 201 6.72 -18.79 -3.14
CA ALA A 201 6.42 -19.39 -1.84
C ALA A 201 5.19 -18.75 -1.17
N ALA A 202 5.10 -17.41 -1.17
CA ALA A 202 3.96 -16.69 -0.60
C ALA A 202 2.66 -16.96 -1.38
N SER A 203 2.70 -16.95 -2.71
CA SER A 203 1.52 -17.19 -3.54
C SER A 203 1.01 -18.63 -3.40
N LEU A 204 1.92 -19.61 -3.44
CA LEU A 204 1.56 -21.03 -3.29
C LEU A 204 1.01 -21.33 -1.89
N SER A 205 1.67 -20.83 -0.84
CA SER A 205 1.18 -21.03 0.52
C SER A 205 -0.15 -20.32 0.78
N SER A 206 -0.34 -19.11 0.26
CA SER A 206 -1.63 -18.42 0.35
C SER A 206 -2.72 -19.22 -0.34
N TRP A 207 -2.47 -19.76 -1.54
CA TRP A 207 -3.46 -20.55 -2.27
C TRP A 207 -3.84 -21.84 -1.53
N LEU A 208 -2.85 -22.56 -1.00
CA LEU A 208 -3.06 -23.82 -0.27
C LEU A 208 -3.75 -23.62 1.09
N LEU A 209 -3.43 -22.54 1.79
CA LEU A 209 -3.93 -22.30 3.15
C LEU A 209 -5.24 -21.52 3.20
N HIS A 210 -5.62 -20.81 2.13
CA HIS A 210 -6.85 -20.01 2.09
C HIS A 210 -8.12 -20.81 2.42
N PRO A 211 -8.34 -22.05 1.95
CA PRO A 211 -9.52 -22.83 2.32
C PRO A 211 -9.65 -23.11 3.82
N TYR A 212 -8.52 -23.16 4.55
CA TYR A 212 -8.48 -23.53 5.97
C TYR A 212 -8.43 -22.33 6.90
N LEU A 213 -7.64 -21.30 6.53
CA LEU A 213 -7.35 -20.14 7.36
C LEU A 213 -8.09 -18.88 6.91
N GLY A 214 -8.80 -18.92 5.78
CA GLY A 214 -9.44 -17.76 5.18
C GLY A 214 -8.47 -16.60 5.03
N THR A 215 -8.84 -15.44 5.55
CA THR A 215 -8.04 -14.22 5.47
C THR A 215 -6.74 -14.27 6.26
N ALA A 216 -6.64 -15.14 7.27
CA ALA A 216 -5.41 -15.33 8.04
C ALA A 216 -4.30 -16.04 7.23
N ALA A 217 -4.64 -16.66 6.09
CA ALA A 217 -3.67 -17.25 5.17
C ALA A 217 -2.62 -16.23 4.68
N ILE A 218 -2.97 -14.94 4.65
CA ILE A 218 -2.06 -13.85 4.27
C ILE A 218 -0.86 -13.79 5.22
N ILE A 219 -1.07 -13.94 6.53
CA ILE A 219 0.01 -13.90 7.53
C ILE A 219 0.92 -15.11 7.37
N ALA A 220 0.34 -16.30 7.20
CA ALA A 220 1.10 -17.53 6.95
C ALA A 220 1.94 -17.39 5.67
N ALA A 221 1.37 -16.83 4.60
CA ALA A 221 2.07 -16.57 3.35
C ALA A 221 3.24 -15.59 3.51
N MET A 222 3.07 -14.51 4.29
CA MET A 222 4.14 -13.56 4.59
C MET A 222 5.30 -14.23 5.34
N LEU A 223 5.00 -15.06 6.34
CA LEU A 223 6.00 -15.78 7.12
C LEU A 223 6.76 -16.81 6.26
N ILE A 224 6.03 -17.62 5.50
CA ILE A 224 6.61 -18.66 4.62
C ILE A 224 7.43 -18.01 3.49
N GLY A 225 6.91 -16.95 2.88
CA GLY A 225 7.62 -16.18 1.85
C GLY A 225 8.92 -15.58 2.37
N GLY A 226 8.88 -14.92 3.54
CA GLY A 226 10.08 -14.38 4.19
C GLY A 226 11.12 -15.44 4.54
N TRP A 227 10.67 -16.59 5.06
CA TRP A 227 11.53 -17.73 5.37
C TRP A 227 12.19 -18.35 4.12
N ALA A 228 11.45 -18.46 3.02
CA ALA A 228 11.96 -18.94 1.73
C ALA A 228 12.99 -17.95 1.15
N GLY A 229 12.69 -16.65 1.17
CA GLY A 229 13.61 -15.59 0.73
C GLY A 229 14.92 -15.55 1.50
N GLY A 230 14.87 -15.83 2.81
CA GLY A 230 16.06 -15.89 3.67
C GLY A 230 17.04 -17.01 3.32
N ARG A 231 16.57 -18.07 2.64
CA ARG A 231 17.44 -19.19 2.19
C ARG A 231 18.10 -18.96 0.85
N VAL A 232 17.63 -18.01 0.06
CA VAL A 232 18.23 -17.72 -1.25
C VAL A 232 19.41 -16.77 -1.03
N PRO A 233 20.64 -17.09 -1.49
CA PRO A 233 21.81 -16.22 -1.36
C PRO A 233 21.64 -14.92 -2.14
N ASP A 234 22.15 -13.80 -1.61
CA ASP A 234 22.12 -12.51 -2.34
C ASP A 234 23.27 -12.41 -3.32
N LYS A 235 22.95 -12.16 -4.60
CA LYS A 235 23.99 -11.85 -5.58
C LYS A 235 24.44 -10.38 -5.53
N GLN A 236 23.83 -9.51 -4.73
CA GLN A 236 24.25 -8.12 -4.62
C GLN A 236 25.10 -7.82 -3.38
N LYS A 237 26.40 -8.15 -3.49
CA LYS A 237 27.57 -7.30 -3.13
C LYS A 237 28.86 -8.10 -3.34
N LYS A 238 29.34 -8.12 -4.59
CA LYS A 238 30.73 -8.47 -4.93
C LYS A 238 31.32 -7.41 -5.88
N VAL A 239 31.23 -6.14 -5.49
CA VAL A 239 31.97 -5.02 -6.09
C VAL A 239 32.31 -4.02 -4.98
N ARG A 240 33.08 -4.43 -3.97
CA ARG A 240 33.82 -3.52 -3.07
C ARG A 240 34.89 -4.24 -2.20
N SER A 241 35.65 -5.16 -2.78
CA SER A 241 36.89 -5.66 -2.12
C SER A 241 38.10 -5.70 -3.07
N GLU A 242 38.08 -4.92 -4.15
CA GLU A 242 39.24 -4.74 -5.05
C GLU A 242 39.52 -3.26 -5.34
N ALA A 243 39.21 -2.38 -4.40
CA ALA A 243 39.71 -1.01 -4.44
C ALA A 243 39.95 -0.53 -3.01
N ILE A 244 41.25 -0.39 -2.71
CA ILE A 244 41.91 0.03 -1.47
C ILE A 244 42.22 -1.13 -0.54
#